data_AF-A0A3M1S845-F1
#
_entry.id   AF-A0A3M1S845-F1
#
_cell.length_a   1.000
_cell.length_b   1.000
_cell.length_c   1.000
_cell.angle_alpha   90.00
_cell.angle_beta   90.00
_cell.angle_gamma   90.00
#
_symmetry.space_group_name_H-M   'P 1'
#
loop_
_entity.id
_entity.type
_entity.pdbx_description
1 polymer ?
#
loop_
_entity_poly.entity_id
_entity_poly.type
_entity_poly.pdbx_seq_one_letter_code
_entity_poly.pdbx_strand_id
1 'polypeptide(L)'
;MSATHVIHSAQRWEYLTLTRKSEQFLVNDLNVHGQEGWELVSASYYKDMKGAMVWTAFLKRPCGAKKVAPTKDTAADRESSASRVIQPPKDGAGIDEYNVAAPDSES
;
A
#
# COMPACT_ATOMS: atom_id res chain seq x y z
N MET A 1 41.85 -8.79 28.13
CA MET A 1 40.46 -9.17 28.42
C MET A 1 39.66 -8.93 27.15
N SER A 2 39.18 -9.98 26.47
CA SER A 2 38.42 -9.84 25.23
C SER A 2 36.94 -9.63 25.56
N ALA A 3 36.38 -8.52 25.09
CA ALA A 3 34.96 -8.22 25.25
C ALA A 3 34.15 -9.07 24.26
N THR A 4 33.29 -9.94 24.79
CA THR A 4 32.32 -10.70 23.99
C THR A 4 31.19 -9.76 23.57
N HIS A 5 31.14 -9.37 22.31
CA HIS A 5 29.97 -8.70 21.75
C HIS A 5 28.90 -9.75 21.42
N VAL A 6 27.78 -9.70 22.15
CA VAL A 6 26.59 -10.48 21.84
C VAL A 6 25.88 -9.79 20.68
N ILE A 7 25.92 -10.39 19.50
CA ILE A 7 25.18 -9.90 18.34
C ILE A 7 23.70 -10.19 18.60
N HIS A 8 22.90 -9.14 18.81
CA HIS A 8 21.45 -9.23 18.84
C HIS A 8 20.95 -9.77 17.50
N SER A 9 20.11 -10.81 17.54
CA SER A 9 19.61 -11.52 16.37
C SER A 9 19.05 -10.56 15.31
N ALA A 10 19.63 -10.59 14.11
CA ALA A 10 19.10 -9.82 12.97
C ALA A 10 17.67 -10.28 12.67
N GLN A 11 16.75 -9.32 12.55
CA GLN A 11 15.38 -9.59 12.12
C GLN A 11 15.40 -10.21 10.72
N ARG A 12 14.90 -11.44 10.59
CA ARG A 12 14.74 -12.12 9.30
C ARG A 12 13.37 -11.79 8.70
N TRP A 13 13.30 -11.76 7.38
CA TRP A 13 12.08 -11.43 6.61
C TRP A 13 11.74 -12.56 5.63
N GLU A 14 10.45 -12.81 5.47
CA GLU A 14 9.86 -13.67 4.44
C GLU A 14 9.23 -12.79 3.35
N TYR A 15 9.22 -13.29 2.12
CA TYR A 15 8.69 -12.57 0.96
C TYR A 15 7.70 -13.44 0.19
N LEU A 16 6.65 -12.81 -0.35
CA LEU A 16 5.61 -13.44 -1.14
C LEU A 16 5.31 -12.58 -2.38
N THR A 17 5.10 -13.24 -3.52
CA THR A 17 4.69 -12.58 -4.76
C THR A 17 3.31 -13.10 -5.18
N LEU A 18 2.40 -12.17 -5.45
CA LEU A 18 1.06 -12.46 -5.96
C LEU A 18 0.93 -11.93 -7.38
N THR A 19 0.30 -12.71 -8.26
CA THR A 19 0.09 -12.33 -9.66
C THR A 19 -1.37 -12.59 -10.04
N ARG A 20 -2.08 -11.54 -10.49
CA ARG A 20 -3.51 -11.59 -10.84
C ARG A 20 -3.82 -10.80 -12.10
N LYS A 21 -4.76 -11.28 -12.90
CA LYS A 21 -5.21 -10.60 -14.12
C LYS A 21 -6.22 -9.48 -13.87
N SER A 22 -6.81 -9.44 -12.68
CA SER A 22 -7.80 -8.43 -12.29
C SER A 22 -7.43 -7.85 -10.93
N GLU A 23 -7.61 -6.54 -10.82
CA GLU A 23 -7.35 -5.77 -9.61
C GLU A 23 -8.22 -6.23 -8.44
N GLN A 24 -9.49 -6.57 -8.69
CA GLN A 24 -10.41 -7.03 -7.64
C GLN A 24 -9.91 -8.32 -6.98
N PHE A 25 -9.41 -9.27 -7.77
CA PHE A 25 -8.82 -10.49 -7.23
C PHE A 25 -7.53 -10.22 -6.47
N LEU A 26 -6.71 -9.27 -6.94
CA LEU A 26 -5.51 -8.85 -6.21
C LEU A 26 -5.88 -8.29 -4.83
N VAL A 27 -6.85 -7.36 -4.78
CA VAL A 27 -7.30 -6.73 -3.53
C VAL A 27 -7.83 -7.77 -2.54
N ASN A 28 -8.62 -8.73 -3.01
CA ASN A 28 -9.12 -9.81 -2.16
C ASN A 28 -7.98 -10.64 -1.55
N ASP A 29 -6.98 -11.01 -2.34
CA ASP A 29 -5.83 -11.75 -1.82
C ASP A 29 -4.97 -10.92 -0.87
N LEU A 30 -4.79 -9.62 -1.15
CA LEU A 30 -4.07 -8.70 -0.27
C LEU A 30 -4.76 -8.58 1.09
N ASN A 31 -6.10 -8.56 1.12
CA ASN A 31 -6.86 -8.54 2.37
C ASN A 31 -6.66 -9.83 3.18
N VAL A 32 -6.71 -11.00 2.51
CA VAL A 32 -6.48 -12.29 3.16
C VAL A 32 -5.05 -12.36 3.73
N HIS A 33 -4.05 -12.02 2.93
CA HIS A 33 -2.65 -12.06 3.38
C HIS A 33 -2.35 -10.98 4.42
N GLY A 34 -3.02 -9.83 4.38
CA GLY A 34 -2.94 -8.80 5.41
C GLY A 34 -3.36 -9.33 6.79
N GLN A 35 -4.42 -10.16 6.86
CA GLN A 35 -4.84 -10.82 8.10
C GLN A 35 -3.80 -11.83 8.61
N GLU A 36 -2.99 -12.40 7.72
CA GLU A 36 -1.90 -13.31 8.08
C GLU A 36 -0.62 -12.57 8.49
N GLY A 37 -0.64 -11.24 8.52
CA GLY A 37 0.51 -10.40 8.89
C GLY A 37 1.47 -10.10 7.74
N TRP A 38 1.06 -10.31 6.49
CA TRP A 38 1.82 -9.84 5.33
C TRP A 38 1.59 -8.35 5.09
N GLU A 39 2.68 -7.64 4.79
CA GLU A 39 2.69 -6.22 4.45
C GLU A 39 2.99 -6.06 2.96
N LEU A 40 2.17 -5.26 2.27
CA LEU A 40 2.42 -4.91 0.87
C LEU A 40 3.63 -3.97 0.76
N VAL A 41 4.61 -4.34 -0.06
CA VAL A 41 5.80 -3.53 -0.36
C VAL A 41 5.59 -2.71 -1.63
N SER A 42 5.09 -3.36 -2.68
CA SER A 42 4.86 -2.71 -3.97
C SER A 42 3.88 -3.52 -4.81
N ALA A 43 3.13 -2.84 -5.68
CA ALA A 43 2.31 -3.45 -6.70
C ALA A 43 2.58 -2.79 -8.06
N SER A 44 2.65 -3.61 -9.11
CA SER A 44 2.94 -3.18 -10.48
C SER A 44 1.90 -3.73 -11.42
N TYR A 45 1.50 -2.93 -12.41
CA TYR A 45 0.60 -3.35 -13.49
C TYR A 45 1.35 -3.27 -14.82
N TYR A 46 1.51 -4.41 -15.49
CA TYR A 46 2.28 -4.47 -16.74
C TYR A 46 1.72 -5.51 -17.70
N LYS A 47 2.17 -5.42 -18.95
CA LYS A 47 1.83 -6.37 -20.00
C LYS A 47 2.78 -7.56 -19.95
N ASP A 48 2.25 -8.76 -19.76
CA ASP A 48 3.04 -9.99 -19.77
C ASP A 48 3.53 -10.35 -21.19
N MET A 49 4.40 -11.36 -21.29
CA MET A 49 4.92 -11.83 -22.60
C MET A 49 3.84 -12.36 -23.53
N LYS A 50 2.66 -12.71 -23.00
CA LYS A 50 1.49 -13.19 -23.76
C LYS A 50 0.57 -12.04 -24.15
N GLY A 51 0.93 -10.80 -23.81
CA GLY A 51 0.20 -9.59 -24.11
C GLY A 51 -0.97 -9.30 -23.18
N ALA A 52 -1.18 -10.10 -22.13
CA ALA A 52 -2.21 -9.85 -21.13
C ALA A 52 -1.72 -8.83 -20.10
N MET A 53 -2.60 -7.93 -19.68
CA MET A 53 -2.30 -7.03 -18.57
C MET A 53 -2.45 -7.76 -17.24
N VAL A 54 -1.46 -7.63 -16.38
CA VAL A 54 -1.34 -8.40 -15.14
C VAL A 54 -0.86 -7.50 -14.02
N TRP A 55 -1.48 -7.67 -12.86
CA TRP A 55 -1.03 -7.11 -11.60
C TRP A 55 -0.07 -8.08 -10.90
N THR A 56 1.05 -7.56 -10.42
CA THR A 56 1.98 -8.28 -9.56
C THR A 56 2.22 -7.48 -8.28
N ALA A 57 1.99 -8.10 -7.13
CA ALA A 57 2.26 -7.52 -5.82
C ALA A 57 3.39 -8.28 -5.11
N PHE A 58 4.25 -7.54 -4.42
CA PHE A 58 5.33 -8.04 -3.58
C PHE A 58 5.01 -7.72 -2.13
N LEU A 59 5.04 -8.74 -1.28
CA LEU A 59 4.73 -8.64 0.14
C LEU A 59 5.92 -9.12 0.96
N LYS A 60 6.03 -8.62 2.19
CA LYS A 60 7.01 -9.06 3.18
C LYS A 60 6.34 -9.31 4.53
N ARG A 61 6.97 -10.12 5.37
CA ARG A 61 6.65 -10.18 6.81
C ARG A 61 7.87 -10.59 7.64
N PRO A 62 7.95 -10.21 8.93
CA PRO A 62 8.98 -10.72 9.83
C PRO A 62 8.87 -12.25 9.98
N CYS A 63 9.98 -12.97 9.91
CA CYS A 63 10.02 -14.40 10.24
C CYS A 63 9.55 -14.58 11.70
N GLY A 64 8.58 -15.48 11.91
CA GLY A 64 8.00 -15.73 13.24
C GLY A 64 6.94 -14.71 13.68
N ALA A 65 6.51 -13.80 12.80
CA ALA A 65 5.33 -12.98 13.06
C ALA A 65 4.11 -13.88 13.32
N LYS A 66 3.51 -13.75 14.50
CA LYS A 66 2.26 -14.43 14.83
C LYS A 66 1.12 -13.80 14.02
N LYS A 67 0.19 -14.63 13.54
CA LYS A 67 -1.04 -14.15 12.89
C LYS A 67 -1.68 -13.10 13.79
N VAL A 68 -1.92 -11.90 13.25
CA VAL A 68 -2.59 -10.84 13.98
C VAL A 68 -4.06 -11.24 14.05
N ALA A 69 -4.52 -11.70 15.22
CA ALA A 69 -5.93 -11.95 15.42
C ALA A 69 -6.70 -10.64 15.15
N PRO A 70 -7.88 -10.69 14.51
CA PRO A 70 -8.67 -9.48 14.28
C PRO A 70 -9.04 -8.88 15.63
N THR A 71 -8.36 -7.81 16.02
CA THR A 71 -8.68 -7.05 17.23
C THR A 71 -9.99 -6.34 16.99
N LYS A 72 -11.06 -6.83 17.65
CA LYS A 72 -12.25 -6.01 17.91
C LYS A 72 -11.78 -4.81 18.74
N ASP A 73 -11.76 -3.64 18.10
CA ASP A 73 -11.71 -2.30 18.66
C ASP A 73 -11.11 -2.14 20.07
N THR A 74 -9.87 -1.68 20.14
CA THR A 74 -9.50 -0.71 21.18
C THR A 74 -8.56 0.30 20.56
N ALA A 75 -9.14 1.44 20.18
CA ALA A 75 -8.42 2.64 19.79
C ALA A 75 -7.76 3.25 21.04
N ALA A 76 -6.52 2.86 21.32
CA ALA A 76 -5.58 3.61 22.13
C ALA A 76 -4.16 3.12 21.81
N ASP A 77 -3.26 4.06 21.55
CA ASP A 77 -1.84 3.87 21.24
C ASP A 77 -1.47 3.30 19.87
N ARG A 78 -1.58 4.18 18.86
CA ARG A 78 -0.62 4.19 17.75
C ARG A 78 -0.26 5.63 17.38
N GLU A 79 0.40 6.32 18.29
CA GLU A 79 1.19 7.50 17.96
C GLU A 79 2.54 7.04 17.41
N SER A 80 2.65 7.00 16.07
CA SER A 80 3.84 7.44 15.33
C SER A 80 3.66 7.13 13.85
N SER A 81 3.89 8.17 13.03
CA SER A 81 3.85 8.21 11.57
C SER A 81 2.45 8.44 10.97
N ALA A 82 2.01 9.68 11.08
CA ALA A 82 0.83 10.22 10.42
C ALA A 82 0.87 10.01 8.89
N SER A 83 -0.01 9.15 8.39
CA SER A 83 -0.52 9.24 7.03
C SER A 83 -1.30 10.55 6.89
N ARG A 84 -0.70 11.57 6.27
CA ARG A 84 -1.41 12.79 5.90
C ARG A 84 -2.31 12.47 4.71
N VAL A 85 -3.54 12.05 4.99
CA VAL A 85 -4.62 12.04 3.99
C VAL A 85 -4.91 13.50 3.63
N ILE A 86 -4.50 13.93 2.44
CA ILE A 86 -4.93 15.22 1.89
C ILE A 86 -6.40 15.04 1.46
N GLN A 87 -7.33 15.53 2.27
CA GLN A 87 -8.71 15.69 1.83
C GLN A 87 -8.81 16.94 0.96
N PRO A 88 -9.51 16.90 -0.19
CA PRO A 88 -9.85 18.13 -0.90
C PRO A 88 -10.83 18.95 -0.05
N PRO A 89 -10.63 20.27 0.09
CA PRO A 89 -11.55 21.11 0.84
C PRO A 89 -12.93 21.11 0.15
N LYS A 90 -13.93 20.60 0.87
CA LYS A 90 -15.34 20.86 0.58
C LYS A 90 -15.71 22.09 1.41
N ASP A 91 -15.70 23.26 0.79
CA ASP A 91 -16.57 24.38 1.12
C ASP A 91 -16.40 25.43 0.01
N GLY A 92 -17.51 25.78 -0.64
CA GLY A 92 -17.54 26.79 -1.68
C GLY A 92 -17.23 28.17 -1.09
N ALA A 93 -16.09 28.73 -1.51
CA ALA A 93 -15.81 30.16 -1.41
C ALA A 93 -14.99 30.55 -2.65
N GLY A 94 -15.48 31.58 -3.34
CA GLY A 94 -15.13 32.00 -4.69
C GLY A 94 -13.66 31.89 -5.09
N ILE A 95 -13.44 31.23 -6.22
CA ILE A 95 -12.38 31.59 -7.15
C ILE A 95 -13.09 32.03 -8.44
N ASP A 96 -13.49 33.30 -8.43
CA ASP A 96 -13.70 34.02 -9.67
C ASP A 96 -12.41 33.97 -10.49
N GLU A 97 -12.59 33.88 -11.80
CA GLU A 97 -11.57 34.29 -12.79
C GLU A 97 -10.37 33.35 -13.00
N TYR A 98 -10.64 32.16 -13.55
CA TYR A 98 -9.74 31.62 -14.57
C TYR A 98 -10.38 31.85 -15.94
N ASN A 99 -9.98 32.95 -16.55
CA ASN A 99 -10.30 33.33 -17.92
C ASN A 99 -9.69 32.28 -18.87
N VAL A 100 -10.44 31.21 -19.16
CA VAL A 100 -10.15 30.28 -20.25
C VAL A 100 -10.87 30.81 -21.48
N ALA A 101 -10.23 31.72 -22.19
CA ALA A 101 -10.62 32.04 -23.56
C ALA A 101 -10.01 30.98 -24.49
N ALA A 102 -10.84 30.03 -24.91
CA ALA A 102 -10.65 29.21 -26.10
C ALA A 102 -12.01 28.62 -26.51
N PRO A 103 -12.22 28.21 -27.76
CA PRO A 103 -12.00 28.96 -29.00
C PRO A 103 -13.26 28.85 -29.89
N ASP A 104 -13.88 29.96 -30.30
CA ASP A 104 -14.95 29.87 -31.31
C ASP A 104 -14.37 29.99 -32.71
N SER A 105 -14.45 28.86 -33.41
CA SER A 105 -14.36 28.73 -34.85
C SER A 105 -15.68 29.19 -35.50
N GLU A 106 -15.65 29.35 -36.84
CA GLU A 106 -16.74 29.76 -37.76
C GLU A 106 -16.92 31.28 -37.92
N SER A 107 -16.92 31.87 -39.11
CA SER A 107 -16.80 31.43 -40.51
C SER A 107 -16.44 32.64 -41.39
#